data_AF-A0A353N9U4-F1
#
_entry.id   AF-A0A353N9U4-F1
#
_cell.length_a   1.000
_cell.length_b   1.000
_cell.length_c   1.000
_cell.angle_alpha   90.00
_cell.angle_beta   90.00
_cell.angle_gamma   90.00
#
_symmetry.space_group_name_H-M   'P 1'
#
loop_
_entity.id
_entity.type
_entity.pdbx_description
1 polymer ?
#
loop_
_entity_poly.entity_id
_entity_poly.type
_entity_poly.pdbx_seq_one_letter_code
_entity_poly.pdbx_strand_id
1 'polypeptide(L)'
;MLNLADEFFETYDRLSFSNQLAFSTTQQNWGFDYQSKLSWDTGQFLLFSCEDFGDQNLLSFQYGIDEQPWQFRLGILHNWLGMGLNYNFQKLNLQADLWHPHYPVLDFYAKYQLNPIHLNLGFQNLLSASRQWYFGLGWTF
;
A
#
# COMPACT_ATOMS: atom_id res chain seq x y z
N MET A 1 36.90 9.68 -12.05
CA MET A 1 36.22 9.88 -10.76
C MET A 1 34.75 10.06 -11.08
N LEU A 2 33.92 9.07 -10.77
CA LEU A 2 32.46 9.23 -10.80
C LEU A 2 32.10 10.14 -9.62
N ASN A 3 31.41 11.23 -9.91
CA ASN A 3 31.03 12.23 -8.92
C ASN A 3 29.84 11.66 -8.13
N LEU A 4 29.89 11.70 -6.79
CA LEU A 4 28.79 11.26 -5.92
C LEU A 4 27.46 11.95 -6.26
N ALA A 5 27.52 13.17 -6.82
CA ALA A 5 26.36 13.87 -7.32
C ALA A 5 25.72 13.19 -8.54
N ASP A 6 26.53 12.71 -9.49
CA ASP A 6 26.03 12.06 -10.71
C ASP A 6 25.39 10.70 -10.38
N GLU A 7 26.00 9.94 -9.47
CA GLU A 7 25.47 8.66 -8.98
C GLU A 7 24.17 8.85 -8.16
N PHE A 8 24.07 9.96 -7.40
CA PHE A 8 22.83 10.34 -6.71
C PHE A 8 21.71 10.71 -7.69
N PHE A 9 22.00 11.50 -8.73
CA PHE A 9 21.00 11.87 -9.75
C PHE A 9 20.54 10.64 -10.56
N GLU A 10 21.45 9.77 -10.97
CA GLU A 10 21.09 8.53 -11.66
C GLU A 10 20.23 7.60 -10.79
N THR A 11 20.51 7.53 -9.48
CA THR A 11 19.69 6.75 -8.54
C THR A 11 18.33 7.41 -8.32
N TYR A 12 18.29 8.74 -8.22
CA TYR A 12 17.05 9.51 -8.04
C TYR A 12 16.10 9.37 -9.24
N ASP A 13 16.64 9.39 -10.46
CA ASP A 13 15.85 9.22 -11.70
C ASP A 13 15.21 7.83 -11.83
N ARG A 14 15.68 6.85 -11.04
CA ARG A 14 15.16 5.47 -10.98
C ARG A 14 14.16 5.26 -9.86
N LEU A 15 13.89 6.28 -9.04
CA LEU A 15 12.89 6.23 -7.99
C LEU A 15 11.53 6.62 -8.55
N SER A 16 10.50 5.85 -8.20
CA SER A 16 9.11 6.26 -8.42
C SER A 16 8.41 6.42 -7.09
N PHE A 17 7.67 7.52 -6.96
CA PHE A 17 6.97 7.87 -5.73
C PHE A 17 5.47 7.92 -5.97
N SER A 18 4.74 7.02 -5.31
CA SER A 18 3.27 6.97 -5.39
C SER A 18 2.66 7.36 -4.06
N ASN A 19 1.58 8.13 -4.12
CA ASN A 19 0.81 8.55 -2.95
C ASN A 19 -0.65 8.14 -3.14
N GLN A 20 -1.34 7.96 -2.03
CA GLN A 20 -2.75 7.66 -2.02
C GLN A 20 -3.39 8.26 -0.78
N LEU A 21 -4.55 8.87 -0.99
CA LEU A 21 -5.48 9.24 0.06
C LEU A 21 -6.70 8.34 -0.06
N ALA A 22 -7.24 7.95 1.07
CA ALA A 22 -8.42 7.11 1.11
C ALA A 22 -9.34 7.43 2.28
N PHE A 23 -10.54 6.90 2.16
CA PHE A 23 -11.60 6.97 3.14
C PHE A 23 -12.02 5.54 3.47
N SER A 24 -11.88 5.18 4.73
CA SER A 24 -12.35 3.92 5.30
C SER A 24 -13.63 4.17 6.10
N THR A 25 -14.63 3.29 5.99
CA THR A 25 -15.92 3.52 6.65
C THR A 25 -16.67 2.25 7.02
N THR A 26 -17.37 2.33 8.15
CA THR A 26 -18.39 1.39 8.61
C THR A 26 -19.74 2.11 8.67
N GLN A 27 -20.81 1.41 9.08
CA GLN A 27 -22.10 2.07 9.34
C GLN A 27 -22.04 3.13 10.45
N GLN A 28 -21.06 3.07 11.35
CA GLN A 28 -21.02 3.88 12.58
C GLN A 28 -19.80 4.80 12.68
N ASN A 29 -18.76 4.56 11.89
CA ASN A 29 -17.50 5.31 11.96
C ASN A 29 -16.87 5.46 10.57
N TRP A 30 -16.00 6.46 10.43
CA TRP A 30 -15.20 6.69 9.25
C TRP A 30 -13.79 7.16 9.63
N GLY A 31 -12.81 6.93 8.75
CA GLY A 31 -11.42 7.32 8.91
C GLY A 31 -10.82 7.85 7.61
N PHE A 32 -9.79 8.69 7.74
CA PHE A 32 -8.96 9.11 6.61
C PHE A 32 -7.64 8.34 6.63
N ASP A 33 -7.28 7.79 5.49
CA ASP A 33 -6.08 6.98 5.37
C ASP A 33 -5.12 7.62 4.36
N TYR A 34 -3.83 7.53 4.66
CA TYR A 34 -2.76 7.96 3.78
C TYR A 34 -1.79 6.80 3.54
N GLN A 35 -1.35 6.66 2.30
CA GLN A 35 -0.33 5.70 1.92
C GLN A 35 0.67 6.32 0.95
N SER A 36 1.93 5.94 1.12
CA SER A 36 3.05 6.31 0.28
C SER A 36 3.85 5.07 -0.10
N LYS A 37 4.24 4.98 -1.37
CA LYS A 37 5.08 3.93 -1.92
C LYS A 37 6.31 4.55 -2.58
N LEU A 38 7.49 4.14 -2.14
CA LEU A 38 8.76 4.45 -2.79
C LEU A 38 9.25 3.19 -3.48
N SER A 39 9.39 3.22 -4.81
CA SER A 39 9.83 2.07 -5.61
C SER A 39 11.16 2.37 -6.29
N TRP A 40 12.01 1.36 -6.41
CA TRP A 40 13.25 1.39 -7.19
C TRP A 40 13.04 0.67 -8.53
N ASP A 41 13.84 1.01 -9.55
CA ASP A 41 13.83 0.34 -10.87
C ASP A 41 14.16 -1.16 -10.79
N THR A 42 14.84 -1.57 -9.72
CA THR A 42 15.21 -2.95 -9.42
C THR A 42 14.06 -3.82 -8.89
N GLY A 43 12.85 -3.27 -8.79
CA GLY A 43 11.63 -4.00 -8.42
C GLY A 43 11.36 -4.08 -6.92
N GLN A 44 12.24 -3.55 -6.06
CA GLN A 44 11.97 -3.42 -4.63
C GLN A 44 11.16 -2.15 -4.37
N PHE A 45 10.44 -2.12 -3.25
CA PHE A 45 9.75 -0.93 -2.78
C PHE A 45 9.57 -0.92 -1.27
N LEU A 46 9.40 0.28 -0.73
CA LEU A 46 8.91 0.53 0.61
C LEU A 46 7.49 1.07 0.54
N LEU A 47 6.64 0.62 1.45
CA LEU A 47 5.28 1.07 1.61
C LEU A 47 5.10 1.59 3.03
N PHE A 48 4.66 2.83 3.15
CA PHE A 48 4.27 3.45 4.40
C PHE A 48 2.78 3.76 4.35
N SER A 49 2.04 3.48 5.42
CA SER A 49 0.69 3.98 5.57
C SER A 49 0.38 4.42 6.99
N CYS A 50 -0.55 5.36 7.08
CA CYS A 50 -1.19 5.80 8.31
C CYS A 50 -2.69 5.72 8.09
N GLU A 51 -3.35 4.79 8.78
CA GLU A 51 -4.81 4.66 8.77
C GLU A 51 -5.41 5.41 9.96
N ASP A 52 -6.64 5.87 9.80
CA ASP A 52 -7.37 6.65 10.81
C ASP A 52 -6.57 7.90 11.27
N PHE A 53 -6.09 8.66 10.29
CA PHE A 53 -5.30 9.87 10.50
C PHE A 53 -6.09 10.92 11.29
N GLY A 54 -5.52 11.39 12.39
CA GLY A 54 -6.14 12.35 13.30
C GLY A 54 -6.78 11.73 14.53
N ASP A 55 -7.17 10.45 14.45
CA ASP A 55 -7.78 9.70 15.56
C ASP A 55 -6.77 8.69 16.12
N GLN A 56 -6.76 7.44 15.65
CA GLN A 56 -5.88 6.39 16.18
C GLN A 56 -4.46 6.42 15.60
N ASN A 57 -4.29 6.94 14.38
CA ASN A 57 -3.00 7.00 13.67
C ASN A 57 -2.30 5.64 13.61
N LEU A 58 -2.95 4.66 12.98
CA LEU A 58 -2.44 3.30 12.86
C LEU A 58 -1.35 3.24 11.78
N LEU A 59 -0.10 3.16 12.23
CA LEU A 59 1.05 3.15 11.35
C LEU A 59 1.39 1.74 10.84
N SER A 60 1.75 1.69 9.57
CA SER A 60 2.21 0.48 8.90
C SER A 60 3.43 0.79 8.03
N PHE A 61 4.36 -0.16 8.00
CA PHE A 61 5.57 -0.09 7.20
C PHE A 61 5.90 -1.47 6.63
N GLN A 62 6.01 -1.56 5.31
CA GLN A 62 6.29 -2.81 4.63
C GLN A 62 7.42 -2.63 3.61
N TYR A 63 8.18 -3.70 3.42
CA TYR A 63 9.07 -3.87 2.29
C TYR A 63 8.45 -4.85 1.31
N GLY A 64 8.59 -4.59 0.02
CA GLY A 64 8.05 -5.45 -1.02
C GLY A 64 8.98 -5.63 -2.20
N ILE A 65 8.72 -6.71 -2.94
CA ILE A 65 9.42 -7.10 -4.15
C ILE A 65 8.39 -7.36 -5.24
N ASP A 66 8.64 -6.82 -6.43
CA ASP A 66 7.82 -6.98 -7.62
C ASP A 66 8.42 -8.06 -8.53
N GLU A 67 7.72 -9.18 -8.65
CA GLU A 67 8.03 -10.30 -9.55
C GLU A 67 6.79 -10.64 -10.38
N GLN A 68 6.62 -9.89 -11.48
CA GLN A 68 5.42 -9.97 -12.32
C GLN A 68 5.01 -11.41 -12.67
N PRO A 69 3.71 -11.77 -12.52
CA PRO A 69 2.58 -10.88 -12.20
C PRO A 69 2.39 -10.62 -10.69
N TRP A 70 3.24 -11.16 -9.82
CA TRP A 70 3.06 -11.11 -8.37
C TRP A 70 3.87 -9.99 -7.73
N GLN A 71 3.37 -9.47 -6.60
CA GLN A 71 4.18 -8.66 -5.70
C GLN A 71 4.03 -9.23 -4.31
N PHE A 72 5.13 -9.44 -3.63
CA PHE A 72 5.14 -9.90 -2.26
C PHE A 72 5.52 -8.75 -1.34
N ARG A 73 4.87 -8.67 -0.18
CA ARG A 73 5.15 -7.68 0.86
C ARG A 73 5.25 -8.34 2.22
N LEU A 74 6.13 -7.82 3.04
CA LEU A 74 6.27 -8.21 4.44
C LEU A 74 6.64 -6.99 5.28
N GLY A 75 6.09 -6.91 6.48
CA GLY A 75 6.42 -5.83 7.41
C GLY A 75 5.45 -5.71 8.56
N ILE A 76 5.39 -4.52 9.11
CA ILE A 76 4.54 -4.17 10.25
C ILE A 76 3.26 -3.55 9.71
N LEU A 77 2.12 -4.16 10.06
CA LEU A 77 0.76 -3.67 9.81
C LEU A 77 0.10 -3.41 11.17
N HIS A 78 -0.22 -2.15 11.48
CA HIS A 78 -0.83 -1.72 12.75
C HIS A 78 -0.11 -2.29 13.99
N ASN A 79 1.22 -2.17 14.03
CA ASN A 79 2.11 -2.73 15.06
C ASN A 79 2.24 -4.27 15.11
N TRP A 80 1.63 -5.00 14.18
CA TRP A 80 1.75 -6.46 14.08
C TRP A 80 2.54 -6.87 12.85
N LEU A 81 3.25 -7.99 12.93
CA LEU A 81 3.82 -8.59 11.73
C LEU A 81 2.70 -9.04 10.79
N GLY A 82 2.86 -8.74 9.51
CA GLY A 82 1.95 -9.15 8.47
C GLY A 82 2.63 -9.31 7.11
N MET A 83 1.87 -9.87 6.19
CA MET A 83 2.29 -10.10 4.81
C MET A 83 1.21 -9.67 3.83
N GLY A 84 1.64 -9.28 2.64
CA GLY A 84 0.78 -8.87 1.55
C GLY A 84 1.14 -9.61 0.28
N LEU A 85 0.13 -9.91 -0.52
CA LEU A 85 0.28 -10.45 -1.87
C LEU A 85 -0.55 -9.60 -2.83
N ASN A 86 0.07 -9.18 -3.92
CA ASN A 86 -0.64 -8.55 -5.03
C ASN A 86 -0.50 -9.37 -6.31
N TYR A 87 -1.54 -9.32 -7.12
CA TYR A 87 -1.58 -9.88 -8.46
C TYR A 87 -1.87 -8.76 -9.47
N ASN A 88 -0.92 -8.50 -10.35
CA ASN A 88 -1.01 -7.54 -11.43
C ASN A 88 -1.57 -8.20 -12.69
N PHE A 89 -2.66 -7.64 -13.21
CA PHE A 89 -3.23 -8.03 -14.48
C PHE A 89 -3.64 -6.80 -15.29
N GLN A 90 -2.85 -6.47 -16.30
CA GLN A 90 -3.06 -5.28 -17.15
C GLN A 90 -3.12 -3.99 -16.31
N LYS A 91 -4.29 -3.35 -16.22
CA LYS A 91 -4.53 -2.13 -15.42
C LYS A 91 -5.08 -2.43 -14.02
N LEU A 92 -5.36 -3.69 -13.72
CA LEU A 92 -5.92 -4.12 -12.45
C LEU A 92 -4.82 -4.71 -11.56
N ASN A 93 -4.79 -4.32 -10.29
CA ASN A 93 -3.97 -4.93 -9.25
C ASN A 93 -4.91 -5.39 -8.14
N LEU A 94 -4.91 -6.69 -7.87
CA LEU A 94 -5.64 -7.26 -6.75
C LEU A 94 -4.68 -7.45 -5.59
N GLN A 95 -5.08 -7.03 -4.40
CA GLN A 95 -4.24 -7.02 -3.21
C GLN A 95 -4.95 -7.75 -2.09
N ALA A 96 -4.20 -8.58 -1.37
CA ALA A 96 -4.64 -9.17 -0.12
C ALA A 96 -3.55 -8.99 0.95
N ASP A 97 -3.93 -8.51 2.13
CA ASP A 97 -3.03 -8.39 3.27
C ASP A 97 -3.55 -9.25 4.43
N LEU A 98 -2.66 -10.03 5.04
CA LEU A 98 -2.96 -10.86 6.20
C LEU A 98 -1.99 -10.51 7.34
N TRP A 99 -2.53 -10.20 8.50
CA TRP A 99 -1.72 -9.87 9.67
C TRP A 99 -2.41 -10.29 10.97
N HIS A 100 -1.70 -10.01 12.07
CA HIS A 100 -2.10 -10.31 13.44
C HIS A 100 -2.11 -11.83 13.76
N PRO A 101 -1.15 -12.34 14.55
CA PRO A 101 -0.89 -13.78 14.67
C PRO A 101 -1.99 -14.59 15.38
N HIS A 102 -2.72 -13.98 16.33
CA HIS A 102 -3.72 -14.68 17.16
C HIS A 102 -5.18 -14.46 16.70
N TYR A 103 -5.41 -13.41 15.91
CA TYR A 103 -6.71 -12.96 15.45
C TYR A 103 -6.51 -12.52 14.01
N PRO A 104 -6.47 -13.46 13.05
CA PRO A 104 -6.07 -13.16 11.68
C PRO A 104 -7.00 -12.12 11.09
N VAL A 105 -6.42 -11.00 10.68
CA VAL A 105 -7.12 -9.93 9.97
C VAL A 105 -6.74 -10.02 8.50
N LEU A 106 -7.76 -10.06 7.64
CA LEU A 106 -7.61 -10.10 6.19
C LEU A 106 -8.20 -8.83 5.60
N ASP A 107 -7.42 -8.17 4.76
CA ASP A 107 -7.89 -7.11 3.88
C ASP A 107 -7.82 -7.54 2.43
N PHE A 108 -8.70 -6.95 1.63
CA PHE A 108 -8.72 -7.16 0.20
C PHE A 108 -8.99 -5.86 -0.54
N TYR A 109 -8.18 -5.57 -1.54
CA TYR A 109 -8.31 -4.37 -2.37
C TYR A 109 -8.18 -4.68 -3.85
N ALA A 110 -8.84 -3.86 -4.65
CA ALA A 110 -8.74 -3.83 -6.10
C ALA A 110 -8.34 -2.41 -6.52
N LYS A 111 -7.14 -2.29 -7.08
CA LYS A 111 -6.59 -1.06 -7.63
C LYS A 111 -6.71 -1.05 -9.14
N TYR A 112 -7.19 0.04 -9.71
CA TYR A 112 -7.29 0.28 -11.15
C TYR A 112 -6.42 1.46 -11.58
N GLN A 113 -5.50 1.21 -12.52
CA GLN A 113 -4.48 2.16 -12.94
C GLN A 113 -4.96 3.01 -14.15
N LEU A 114 -4.91 4.33 -13.97
CA LEU A 114 -5.27 5.40 -14.91
C LEU A 114 -4.13 6.43 -14.98
N ASN A 115 -2.94 6.03 -15.43
CA ASN A 115 -1.71 6.84 -15.36
C ASN A 115 -1.93 8.35 -15.67
N PRO A 116 -1.49 9.26 -14.78
CA PRO A 116 -0.69 9.03 -13.58
C PRO A 116 -1.50 8.69 -12.31
N ILE A 117 -2.83 8.55 -12.42
CA ILE A 117 -3.76 8.37 -11.31
C ILE A 117 -4.10 6.88 -11.13
N HIS A 118 -4.52 6.47 -9.95
CA HIS A 118 -5.17 5.18 -9.74
C HIS A 118 -6.34 5.30 -8.76
N LEU A 119 -7.31 4.42 -8.93
CA LEU A 119 -8.42 4.25 -8.01
C LEU A 119 -8.22 2.96 -7.22
N ASN A 120 -8.62 2.95 -5.96
CA ASN A 120 -8.53 1.79 -5.10
C ASN A 120 -9.85 1.57 -4.38
N LEU A 121 -10.34 0.34 -4.37
CA LEU A 121 -11.59 -0.05 -3.72
C LEU A 121 -11.35 -1.34 -2.96
N GLY A 122 -11.88 -1.46 -1.76
CA GLY A 122 -11.64 -2.67 -0.99
C GLY A 122 -12.46 -2.81 0.26
N PHE A 123 -12.09 -3.83 1.02
CA PHE A 123 -12.63 -4.15 2.31
C PHE A 123 -11.49 -4.36 3.29
N GLN A 124 -11.60 -3.70 4.43
CA GLN A 124 -10.76 -3.95 5.58
C GLN A 124 -11.46 -4.87 6.57
N ASN A 125 -10.70 -5.66 7.32
CA ASN A 125 -11.22 -6.54 8.37
C ASN A 125 -12.28 -7.53 7.85
N LEU A 126 -12.03 -8.16 6.71
CA LEU A 126 -13.00 -8.95 5.93
C LEU A 126 -13.58 -10.14 6.73
N LEU A 127 -12.77 -10.71 7.63
CA LEU A 127 -13.13 -11.83 8.51
C LEU A 127 -13.85 -11.42 9.80
N SER A 128 -13.95 -10.12 10.09
CA SER A 128 -14.58 -9.58 11.30
C SER A 128 -15.99 -9.04 11.03
N ALA A 129 -16.79 -8.93 12.08
CA ALA A 129 -18.04 -8.18 12.07
C ALA A 129 -17.83 -6.66 11.88
N SER A 130 -16.61 -6.16 12.16
CA SER A 130 -16.21 -4.77 12.01
C SER A 130 -15.67 -4.43 10.61
N ARG A 131 -16.17 -5.10 9.56
CA ARG A 131 -15.74 -4.88 8.19
C ARG A 131 -15.92 -3.43 7.76
N GLN A 132 -14.91 -2.88 7.10
CA GLN A 132 -14.92 -1.49 6.65
C GLN A 132 -14.81 -1.46 5.12
N TRP A 133 -15.56 -0.57 4.49
CA TRP A 133 -15.35 -0.25 3.08
C TRP A 133 -14.18 0.70 2.94
N TYR A 134 -13.43 0.55 1.86
CA TYR A 134 -12.27 1.37 1.56
C TYR A 134 -12.39 1.98 0.17
N PHE A 135 -12.18 3.29 0.06
CA PHE A 135 -12.21 4.04 -1.19
C PHE A 135 -10.99 4.97 -1.26
N GLY A 136 -10.11 4.74 -2.23
CA GLY A 136 -8.86 5.48 -2.38
C GLY A 136 -8.67 6.09 -3.77
N LEU A 137 -8.00 7.23 -3.78
CA LEU A 137 -7.47 7.90 -4.96
C LEU A 137 -5.98 8.11 -4.75
N GLY A 138 -5.17 7.68 -5.70
CA GLY A 138 -3.74 7.90 -5.65
C GLY A 138 -3.15 8.34 -6.98
N TRP A 139 -1.89 8.72 -6.93
CA TRP A 139 -1.14 9.25 -8.05
C TRP A 139 0.33 8.86 -7.93
N THR A 140 1.02 8.78 -9.06
CA THR A 140 2.43 8.43 -9.14
C THR A 140 3.21 9.52 -9.86
N PHE A 141 4.39 9.85 -9.33
CA PHE A 141 5.42 10.69 -9.95
C PHE A 141 6.59 9.84 -10.41
#